data_AF-A0A369W453-F1
#
_entry.id   AF-A0A369W453-F1
#
_cell.length_a   1.000
_cell.length_b   1.000
_cell.length_c   1.000
_cell.angle_alpha   90.00
_cell.angle_beta   90.00
_cell.angle_gamma   90.00
#
_symmetry.space_group_name_H-M   'P 1'
#
loop_
_entity.id
_entity.type
_entity.pdbx_description
1 polymer ?
#
loop_
_entity_poly.entity_id
_entity_poly.type
_entity_poly.pdbx_seq_one_letter_code
_entity_poly.pdbx_strand_id
1 'polypeptide(L)' 'MRYKVSLRNGQVFEIEDKRPLAALSIELCDSGFIVVNRVAAGYSDKTAELSLFERAVSSIEPIG' A
#
# COMPACT_ATOMS: atom_id res chain seq x y z
N MET A 1 7.54 5.62 5.62
CA MET A 1 8.25 4.51 4.95
C MET A 1 7.55 4.25 3.63
N ARG A 2 8.30 3.92 2.57
CA ARG A 2 7.73 3.70 1.24
C ARG A 2 7.64 2.22 0.93
N TYR A 3 6.52 1.84 0.33
CA TYR A 3 6.25 0.46 -0.07
C TYR A 3 5.73 0.39 -1.49
N LYS A 4 6.10 -0.66 -2.19
CA LYS A 4 5.50 -1.06 -3.45
C LYS A 4 4.43 -2.10 -3.13
N VAL A 5 3.21 -1.85 -3.58
CA VAL A 5 2.10 -2.79 -3.44
C VAL A 5 1.74 -3.33 -4.81
N SER A 6 1.67 -4.64 -4.93
CA SER A 6 1.19 -5.32 -6.13
C SER A 6 -0.20 -5.89 -5.84
N LEU A 7 -1.16 -5.61 -6.71
CA LEU A 7 -2.51 -6.16 -6.65
C LEU A 7 -2.64 -7.42 -7.52
N ARG A 8 -3.63 -8.25 -7.19
CA ARG A 8 -3.95 -9.48 -7.95
C ARG A 8 -4.39 -9.21 -9.39
N ASN A 9 -4.89 -8.01 -9.69
CA ASN A 9 -5.25 -7.61 -11.05
C ASN A 9 -4.05 -7.12 -11.88
N GLY A 10 -2.82 -7.22 -11.34
CA GLY A 10 -1.58 -6.80 -12.00
C GLY A 10 -1.26 -5.31 -11.84
N GLN A 11 -2.12 -4.51 -11.19
CA GLN A 11 -1.80 -3.12 -10.88
C GLN A 11 -0.74 -3.04 -9.78
N VAL A 12 0.13 -2.04 -9.91
CA VAL A 12 1.20 -1.77 -8.95
C VAL A 12 1.17 -0.29 -8.61
N PHE A 13 1.34 0.03 -7.33
CA PHE A 13 1.44 1.41 -6.86
C PHE A 13 2.44 1.53 -5.71
N GLU A 14 3.02 2.72 -5.61
CA GLU A 14 3.82 3.11 -4.47
C GLU A 14 2.93 3.78 -3.43
N ILE A 15 3.14 3.40 -2.17
CA ILE A 15 2.46 3.96 -1.01
C ILE A 15 3.47 4.45 0.01
N GLU A 16 3.02 5.34 0.86
CA GLU A 16 3.71 5.81 2.04
C GLU A 16 2.87 5.53 3.29
N ASP A 17 3.50 4.88 4.26
CA ASP A 17 2.92 4.62 5.57
C ASP A 17 3.94 4.82 6.69
N LYS A 18 3.47 5.26 7.86
CA LYS A 18 4.30 5.47 9.05
C LYS A 18 4.62 4.17 9.78
N ARG A 19 3.79 3.13 9.61
CA ARG A 19 3.96 1.82 10.23
C ARG A 19 5.05 1.04 9.52
N PRO A 20 5.84 0.22 10.23
CA PRO A 20 6.75 -0.73 9.60
C PRO A 20 5.96 -1.84 8.88
N LEU A 21 6.61 -2.50 7.91
CA LEU A 21 5.98 -3.53 7.08
C LEU A 21 5.27 -4.60 7.91
N ALA A 22 5.93 -5.09 8.98
CA ALA A 22 5.36 -6.12 9.84
C ALA A 22 4.03 -5.69 10.48
N ALA A 23 3.96 -4.47 11.01
CA ALA A 23 2.73 -3.95 11.62
C ALA A 23 1.63 -3.73 10.57
N LEU A 24 2.01 -3.24 9.39
CA LEU A 24 1.09 -3.03 8.28
C LEU A 24 0.50 -4.35 7.76
N SER A 25 1.33 -5.39 7.63
CA SER A 25 0.89 -6.73 7.25
C SER A 25 -0.03 -7.35 8.29
N ILE A 26 0.29 -7.22 9.59
CA ILE A 26 -0.58 -7.70 10.68
C ILE A 26 -1.95 -7.02 10.60
N GLU A 27 -1.98 -5.70 10.53
CA GLU A 27 -3.23 -4.94 10.52
C GLU A 27 -4.09 -5.23 9.28
N LEU A 28 -3.45 -5.42 8.12
CA LEU A 28 -4.13 -5.82 6.89
C LEU A 28 -4.77 -7.21 7.02
N CYS A 29 -4.06 -8.17 7.61
CA CYS A 29 -4.58 -9.51 7.85
C CYS A 29 -5.71 -9.51 8.89
N ASP A 30 -5.56 -8.76 9.98
CA ASP A 30 -6.51 -8.75 11.10
C ASP A 30 -7.81 -8.01 10.75
N SER A 31 -7.70 -6.85 10.08
CA SER A 31 -8.85 -5.99 9.75
C SER A 31 -9.44 -6.29 8.37
N GLY A 32 -8.72 -7.03 7.52
CA GLY A 32 -9.08 -7.29 6.12
C GLY A 32 -8.90 -6.09 5.19
N PHE A 33 -8.63 -4.90 5.73
CA PHE A 33 -8.24 -3.71 4.96
C PHE A 33 -7.41 -2.75 5.81
N ILE A 34 -6.66 -1.87 5.15
CA ILE A 34 -5.95 -0.74 5.75
C ILE A 34 -6.09 0.51 4.87
N VAL A 35 -5.95 1.69 5.47
CA VAL A 35 -5.80 2.96 4.75
C VAL A 35 -4.33 3.37 4.74
N VAL A 36 -3.84 3.75 3.56
CA VAL A 36 -2.46 4.16 3.31
C VAL A 36 -2.44 5.36 2.36
N ASN A 37 -1.32 6.08 2.28
CA ASN A 37 -1.19 7.18 1.33
C ASN A 37 -0.56 6.68 0.04
N ARG A 38 -1.23 6.84 -1.10
CA ARG A 38 -0.61 6.68 -2.41
C ARG A 38 0.42 7.78 -2.63
N VAL A 39 1.60 7.41 -3.09
CA VAL A 39 2.60 8.37 -3.55
C VAL A 39 2.17 8.92 -4.91
N ALA A 40 2.40 10.22 -5.11
CA ALA A 40 2.26 10.91 -6.38
C ALA A 40 3.00 10.15 -7.50
N ALA A 41 2.33 9.88 -8.62
CA ALA A 41 2.90 9.17 -9.76
C ALA A 41 2.38 9.76 -11.08
N GLY A 42 3.27 9.96 -12.06
CA GLY A 42 2.94 10.53 -13.37
C GLY A 42 2.71 12.05 -13.31
N TYR A 43 1.62 12.53 -13.90
CA TYR A 43 1.25 13.96 -13.99
C TYR A 43 0.54 14.52 -12.74
N SER A 44 0.49 13.76 -11.64
CA SER A 44 -0.20 14.17 -10.42
C SER A 44 0.80 14.29 -9.27
N ASP A 45 0.88 15.49 -8.70
CA ASP A 45 1.81 15.81 -7.61
C ASP A 45 1.20 15.58 -6.21
N LYS A 46 -0.02 15.04 -6.15
CA LYS A 46 -0.77 14.89 -4.89
C LYS A 46 -0.70 13.47 -4.37
N THR A 47 -0.39 13.35 -3.09
CA THR A 47 -0.67 12.13 -2.33
C THR A 47 -2.18 11.98 -2.15
N ALA A 48 -2.67 10.76 -2.20
CA ALA A 48 -4.10 10.46 -2.06
C ALA A 48 -4.28 9.26 -1.13
N GLU A 49 -5.28 9.29 -0.26
CA GLU A 49 -5.60 8.14 0.58
C GLU A 49 -6.18 7.00 -0.27
N LEU A 50 -5.71 5.78 -0.01
CA LEU A 50 -6.20 4.55 -0.62
C LEU A 50 -6.55 3.55 0.47
N SER A 51 -7.66 2.85 0.27
CA SER A 51 -8.00 1.66 1.05
C SER A 51 -7.49 0.42 0.33
N LEU A 52 -6.61 -0.34 0.98
CA LEU A 52 -6.10 -1.62 0.50
C LEU A 52 -6.89 -2.74 1.16
N PHE A 53 -7.54 -3.57 0.35
CA PHE A 53 -8.22 -4.78 0.82
C PHE A 53 -7.27 -5.98 0.73
N GLU A 54 -7.21 -6.78 1.79
CA GLU A 54 -6.31 -7.94 1.91
C GLU A 54 -6.44 -8.86 0.69
N ARG A 55 -7.69 -9.18 0.31
CA ARG A 55 -7.96 -10.08 -0.83
C ARG A 55 -7.50 -9.53 -2.17
N ALA A 56 -7.39 -8.21 -2.31
CA ALA A 56 -6.92 -7.57 -3.55
C ALA A 56 -5.39 -7.50 -3.61
N VAL A 57 -4.72 -7.45 -2.45
CA VAL A 57 -3.26 -7.35 -2.35
C VAL A 57 -2.62 -8.70 -2.66
N SER A 58 -1.56 -8.68 -3.46
CA SER A 58 -0.71 -9.82 -3.78
C SER A 58 0.63 -9.75 -3.05
N SER A 59 1.26 -8.58 -2.96
CA SER A 59 2.49 -8.37 -2.20
C SER A 59 2.60 -6.93 -1.72
N ILE A 60 3.37 -6.73 -0.63
CA ILE A 60 3.81 -5.43 -0.14
C ILE A 60 5.30 -5.54 0.13
N GLU A 61 6.10 -4.70 -0.53
CA GLU A 61 7.57 -4.76 -0.51
C GLU A 61 8.15 -3.39 -0.14
N PRO A 62 9.20 -3.31 0.69
CA PRO A 62 9.84 -2.03 1.01
C PRO A 62 10.56 -1.46 -0.21
N ILE A 63 10.48 -0.14 -0.39
CA ILE A 63 11.27 0.60 -1.39
C ILE A 63 12.48 1.17 -0.66
N GLY A 64 13.69 0.79 -1.12
CA GLY A 64 14.97 1.21 -0.57
C GLY A 64 15.29 2.68 -0.80
#